data_AF-A0A9E0UKV9-F1
#
_entry.id   AF-A0A9E0UKV9-F1
#
_cell.length_a   1.000
_cell.length_b   1.000
_cell.length_c   1.000
_cell.angle_alpha   90.00
_cell.angle_beta   90.00
_cell.angle_gamma   90.00
#
_symmetry.space_group_name_H-M   'P 1'
#
loop_
_entity.id
_entity.type
_entity.pdbx_description
1 polymer ?
#
loop_
_entity_poly.entity_id
_entity_poly.type
_entity_poly.pdbx_seq_one_letter_code
_entity_poly.pdbx_strand_id
1 'polypeptide(L)'
;MRTDDRFRPKGRGRNRWRIAFGIYLASTALLFLWKSYVVIDQGVTIACLEESYADTDADLRTVAEIINRACRSKAEVERLLSRHRLYGYMDFETDTIGLEKMVLIFENDTLKAVAEYR
;
A
#
# COMPACT_ATOMS: atom_id res chain seq x y z
N MET A 1 23.57 12.75 -80.43
CA MET A 1 22.59 12.17 -79.48
C MET A 1 22.96 12.62 -78.08
N ARG A 2 22.08 13.39 -77.42
CA ARG A 2 22.32 14.00 -76.11
C ARG A 2 21.70 13.08 -75.06
N THR A 3 22.49 12.49 -74.18
CA THR A 3 22.00 11.66 -73.05
C THR A 3 21.44 12.59 -71.98
N ASP A 4 20.14 12.46 -71.72
CA ASP A 4 19.38 13.27 -70.76
C ASP A 4 19.46 12.58 -69.38
N ASP A 5 20.43 12.97 -68.55
CA ASP A 5 20.66 12.41 -67.20
C ASP A 5 19.68 12.98 -66.14
N ARG A 6 18.38 13.00 -66.43
CA ARG A 6 17.37 13.67 -65.58
C ARG A 6 16.58 12.79 -64.61
N PHE A 7 17.05 11.58 -64.31
CA PHE A 7 16.44 10.77 -63.24
C PHE A 7 17.47 10.22 -62.26
N ARG A 8 18.08 11.13 -61.47
CA ARG A 8 18.62 10.76 -60.16
C ARG A 8 17.51 10.91 -59.12
N PRO A 9 17.00 9.84 -58.50
CA PRO A 9 16.12 9.99 -57.35
C PRO A 9 16.93 10.58 -56.19
N LYS A 10 16.77 11.89 -56.00
CA LYS A 10 17.33 12.67 -54.89
C LYS A 10 16.90 11.99 -53.60
N GLY A 11 17.86 11.51 -52.79
CA GLY A 11 17.69 10.69 -51.59
C GLY A 11 16.83 11.32 -50.48
N ARG A 12 15.52 11.45 -50.73
CA ARG A 12 14.51 12.05 -49.84
C ARG A 12 13.98 11.08 -48.79
N GLY A 13 14.17 9.76 -48.97
CA GLY A 13 13.64 8.73 -48.05
C GLY A 13 14.46 8.54 -46.77
N ARG A 14 15.79 8.67 -46.84
CA ARG A 14 16.71 8.37 -45.73
C ARG A 14 16.46 9.26 -44.49
N ASN A 15 16.11 10.52 -44.70
CA ASN A 15 15.90 11.46 -43.61
C ASN A 15 14.55 11.26 -42.92
N ARG A 16 13.50 10.91 -43.68
CA ARG A 16 12.16 10.63 -43.14
C ARG A 16 12.15 9.38 -42.27
N TRP A 17 12.85 8.33 -42.70
CA TRP A 17 12.98 7.10 -41.91
C TRP A 17 13.73 7.33 -40.60
N ARG A 18 14.81 8.12 -40.61
CA ARG A 18 15.54 8.50 -39.39
C ARG A 18 14.68 9.30 -38.41
N ILE A 19 13.82 10.18 -38.92
CA ILE A 19 12.89 10.96 -38.09
C ILE A 19 11.80 10.05 -37.51
N ALA A 20 11.18 9.18 -38.31
CA ALA A 20 10.18 8.23 -37.84
C ALA A 20 10.75 7.27 -36.78
N PHE A 21 11.97 6.78 -37.00
CA PHE A 21 12.68 5.95 -36.02
C PHE A 21 12.98 6.73 -34.74
N GLY A 22 13.42 8.00 -34.85
CA GLY A 22 13.66 8.86 -33.70
C GLY A 22 12.40 9.10 -32.85
N ILE A 23 11.27 9.37 -33.50
CA ILE A 23 9.98 9.55 -32.82
C ILE A 23 9.57 8.25 -32.12
N TYR A 24 9.65 7.12 -32.81
CA TYR A 24 9.32 5.81 -32.22
C TYR A 24 10.20 5.49 -31.02
N LEU A 25 11.52 5.73 -31.12
CA LEU A 25 12.45 5.50 -30.03
C LEU A 25 12.16 6.41 -28.84
N ALA A 26 11.89 7.70 -29.08
CA ALA A 26 11.55 8.66 -28.04
C ALA A 26 10.23 8.29 -27.33
N SER A 27 9.19 7.94 -28.09
CA SER A 27 7.92 7.47 -27.53
C SER A 27 8.10 6.20 -26.71
N THR A 28 8.91 5.26 -27.20
CA THR A 28 9.18 4.00 -26.48
C THR A 28 9.94 4.25 -25.19
N ALA A 29 10.97 5.11 -25.22
CA ALA A 29 11.72 5.50 -24.03
C ALA A 29 10.82 6.19 -23.00
N LEU A 30 9.96 7.11 -23.44
CA LEU A 30 9.01 7.78 -22.56
C LEU A 30 8.02 6.79 -21.91
N LEU A 31 7.49 5.85 -22.68
CA LEU A 31 6.61 4.80 -22.15
C LEU A 31 7.34 3.91 -21.14
N PHE A 32 8.60 3.55 -21.40
CA PHE A 32 9.42 2.78 -20.46
C PHE A 32 9.64 3.52 -19.14
N LEU A 33 9.97 4.80 -19.22
CA LEU A 33 10.15 5.65 -18.04
C LEU A 33 8.84 5.79 -17.25
N TRP A 34 7.72 6.00 -17.94
CA TRP A 34 6.41 6.06 -17.30
C TRP A 34 6.04 4.74 -16.62
N LYS A 35 6.24 3.60 -17.29
CA LYS A 35 5.93 2.29 -16.74
C LYS A 35 6.80 1.93 -15.55
N SER A 36 8.09 2.23 -15.60
CA SER A 36 8.99 2.02 -14.46
C SER A 36 8.59 2.88 -13.26
N TYR A 37 8.21 4.15 -13.48
CA TYR A 37 7.66 4.99 -12.42
C TYR A 37 6.40 4.39 -11.78
N VAL A 38 5.43 3.97 -12.60
CA VAL A 38 4.18 3.34 -12.09
C VAL A 38 4.46 2.05 -11.32
N VAL A 39 5.40 1.21 -11.75
CA VAL A 39 5.75 -0.03 -11.04
C VAL A 39 6.37 0.26 -9.67
N ILE A 40 7.24 1.27 -9.57
CA ILE A 40 7.84 1.67 -8.29
C ILE A 40 6.75 2.23 -7.36
N ASP A 41 5.90 3.12 -7.87
CA ASP A 41 4.80 3.73 -7.12
C ASP A 41 3.79 2.68 -6.61
N GLN A 42 3.44 1.71 -7.45
CA GLN A 42 2.60 0.58 -7.07
C GLN A 42 3.28 -0.31 -6.01
N GLY A 43 4.59 -0.54 -6.13
CA GLY A 43 5.36 -1.31 -5.15
C GLY A 43 5.34 -0.66 -3.76
N VAL A 44 5.55 0.66 -3.69
CA VAL A 44 5.47 1.42 -2.43
C VAL A 44 4.05 1.37 -1.87
N THR A 45 3.04 1.56 -2.71
CA THR A 45 1.63 1.52 -2.28
C THR A 45 1.25 0.15 -1.71
N ILE A 46 1.66 -0.94 -2.36
CA ILE A 46 1.41 -2.29 -1.87
C ILE A 46 2.12 -2.53 -0.55
N ALA A 47 3.38 -2.11 -0.40
CA ALA A 47 4.12 -2.28 0.85
C ALA A 47 3.47 -1.51 2.02
N CYS A 48 3.08 -0.25 1.79
CA CYS A 48 2.38 0.53 2.82
C CYS A 48 0.99 -0.06 3.16
N LEU A 49 0.27 -0.58 2.16
CA LEU A 49 -1.00 -1.27 2.41
C LEU A 49 -0.78 -2.57 3.19
N GLU A 50 0.22 -3.37 2.82
CA GLU A 50 0.54 -4.63 3.49
C GLU A 50 0.90 -4.39 4.97
N GLU A 51 1.70 -3.37 5.26
CA GLU A 51 2.01 -2.96 6.63
C GLU A 51 0.74 -2.52 7.39
N SER A 52 -0.09 -1.68 6.78
CA SER A 52 -1.36 -1.24 7.40
C SER A 52 -2.36 -2.39 7.60
N TYR A 53 -2.38 -3.38 6.72
CA TYR A 53 -3.19 -4.58 6.85
C TYR A 53 -2.64 -5.51 7.92
N ALA A 54 -1.32 -5.60 8.08
CA ALA A 54 -0.69 -6.42 9.11
C ALA A 54 -1.07 -5.96 10.52
N ASP A 55 -1.03 -4.64 10.77
CA ASP A 55 -1.48 -4.06 12.05
C ASP A 55 -2.98 -4.33 12.27
N THR A 56 -3.79 -4.22 11.21
CA THR A 56 -5.24 -4.50 11.29
C THR A 56 -5.53 -5.98 11.56
N ASP A 57 -4.79 -6.91 10.95
CA ASP A 57 -4.92 -8.36 11.20
C ASP A 57 -4.50 -8.72 12.62
N ALA A 58 -3.44 -8.07 13.14
CA ALA A 58 -2.99 -8.26 14.52
C ALA A 58 -4.05 -7.80 15.54
N ASP A 59 -4.66 -6.64 15.31
CA ASP A 59 -5.76 -6.13 16.13
C ASP A 59 -6.99 -7.05 16.05
N LEU A 60 -7.39 -7.47 14.84
CA LEU A 60 -8.52 -8.38 14.63
C LEU A 60 -8.31 -9.74 15.30
N ARG A 61 -7.09 -10.29 15.27
CA ARG A 61 -6.74 -11.54 15.98
C ARG A 61 -6.87 -11.37 17.49
N THR A 62 -6.38 -10.25 18.02
CA THR A 62 -6.46 -9.94 19.46
C THR A 62 -7.92 -9.80 19.90
N VAL A 63 -8.73 -9.06 19.13
CA VAL A 63 -10.18 -8.94 19.35
C VAL A 63 -10.87 -10.31 19.24
N ALA A 64 -10.52 -11.12 18.24
CA ALA A 64 -11.07 -12.46 18.07
C ALA A 64 -10.71 -13.39 19.24
N GLU A 65 -9.49 -13.31 19.79
CA GLU A 65 -9.11 -14.07 21.00
C GLU A 65 -9.88 -13.62 22.24
N ILE A 66 -10.09 -12.31 22.43
CA ILE A 66 -10.88 -11.74 23.52
C ILE A 66 -12.34 -12.26 23.45
N ILE A 67 -12.94 -12.23 22.26
CA ILE A 67 -14.30 -12.71 22.03
C ILE A 67 -14.38 -14.24 22.19
N ASN A 68 -13.45 -15.00 21.60
CA ASN A 68 -13.46 -16.47 21.67
C ASN A 68 -13.24 -17.01 23.08
N ARG A 69 -12.43 -16.34 23.91
CA ARG A 69 -12.26 -16.71 25.32
C ARG A 69 -13.42 -16.24 26.20
N ALA A 70 -14.42 -15.55 25.62
CA ALA A 70 -15.53 -14.95 26.34
C ALA A 70 -15.05 -14.09 27.52
N CYS A 71 -13.95 -13.35 27.33
CA CYS A 71 -13.40 -12.51 28.38
C CYS A 71 -14.45 -11.48 28.80
N ARG A 72 -14.95 -11.61 30.02
CA ARG A 72 -16.04 -10.76 30.52
C ARG A 72 -15.54 -9.54 31.26
N SER A 73 -14.30 -9.56 31.75
CA SER A 73 -13.77 -8.51 32.61
C SER A 73 -12.54 -7.84 32.01
N LYS A 74 -12.41 -6.54 32.25
CA LYS A 74 -11.24 -5.73 31.87
C LYS A 74 -9.92 -6.34 32.36
N ALA A 75 -9.90 -6.88 33.58
CA ALA A 75 -8.73 -7.55 34.16
C ALA A 75 -8.32 -8.84 33.41
N GLU A 76 -9.28 -9.55 32.84
CA GLU A 76 -9.01 -10.75 32.03
C GLU A 76 -8.46 -10.36 30.65
N VAL A 77 -8.96 -9.27 30.08
CA VAL A 77 -8.43 -8.68 28.84
C VAL A 77 -7.02 -8.12 29.06
N GLU A 78 -6.76 -7.42 30.17
CA GLU A 78 -5.42 -6.94 30.54
C GLU A 78 -4.42 -8.09 30.68
N ARG A 79 -4.82 -9.19 31.34
CA ARG A 79 -3.99 -10.41 31.40
C ARG A 79 -3.69 -10.99 30.03
N LEU A 80 -4.65 -10.96 29.10
CA LEU A 80 -4.46 -11.45 27.75
C LEU A 80 -3.51 -10.53 26.96
N LEU A 81 -3.69 -9.22 27.12
CA LEU A 81 -2.87 -8.18 26.52
C LEU A 81 -1.46 -8.07 27.14
N SER A 82 -1.21 -8.66 28.31
CA SER A 82 0.14 -8.71 28.92
C SER A 82 1.23 -9.30 28.02
N ARG A 83 0.83 -10.10 27.02
CA ARG A 83 1.72 -10.69 26.00
C ARG A 83 1.78 -9.87 24.71
N HIS A 84 0.99 -8.81 24.60
CA HIS A 84 0.90 -7.97 23.43
C HIS A 84 2.14 -7.06 23.34
N ARG A 85 2.67 -6.85 22.13
CA ARG A 85 3.90 -6.06 21.90
C ARG A 85 3.82 -4.64 22.46
N LEU A 86 2.63 -4.06 22.43
CA LEU A 86 2.36 -2.68 22.85
C LEU A 86 1.91 -2.54 24.31
N TYR A 87 1.90 -3.62 25.10
CA TYR A 87 1.36 -3.61 26.47
C TYR A 87 1.88 -2.45 27.33
N GLY A 88 3.19 -2.14 27.26
CA GLY A 88 3.80 -1.07 28.04
C GLY A 88 3.38 0.36 27.66
N TYR A 89 2.68 0.54 26.53
CA TYR A 89 2.19 1.83 26.04
C TYR A 89 0.65 1.93 26.09
N MET A 90 -0.03 0.85 26.49
CA MET A 90 -1.49 0.82 26.61
C MET A 90 -1.92 1.50 27.90
N ASP A 91 -2.98 2.29 27.81
CA ASP A 91 -3.67 2.84 28.97
C ASP A 91 -4.74 1.85 29.43
N PHE A 92 -4.51 1.25 30.60
CA PHE A 92 -5.45 0.35 31.27
C PHE A 92 -6.23 1.05 32.38
N GLU A 93 -5.93 2.31 32.70
CA GLU A 93 -6.64 3.04 33.76
C GLU A 93 -7.97 3.60 33.26
N THR A 94 -8.06 3.96 31.98
CA THR A 94 -9.28 4.50 31.37
C THR A 94 -10.27 3.41 30.91
N ASP A 95 -11.51 3.80 30.65
CA ASP A 95 -12.55 2.90 30.12
C ASP A 95 -12.30 2.48 28.66
N THR A 96 -11.19 2.91 28.07
CA THR A 96 -10.82 2.66 26.68
C THR A 96 -9.40 2.13 26.60
N ILE A 97 -9.23 0.91 26.09
CA ILE A 97 -7.90 0.34 25.85
C ILE A 97 -7.59 0.44 24.36
N GLY A 98 -6.57 1.22 24.01
CA GLY A 98 -6.08 1.35 22.65
C GLY A 98 -5.21 0.16 22.25
N LEU A 99 -5.50 -0.43 21.08
CA LEU A 99 -4.59 -1.29 20.33
C LEU A 99 -3.81 -0.44 19.31
N GLU A 100 -3.41 -1.00 18.17
CA GLU A 100 -2.57 -0.31 17.17
C GLU A 100 -3.42 0.56 16.23
N LYS A 101 -4.60 0.07 15.81
CA LYS A 101 -5.59 0.74 14.97
C LYS A 101 -7.01 0.68 15.54
N MET A 102 -7.27 -0.21 16.51
CA MET A 102 -8.56 -0.36 17.15
C MET A 102 -8.54 0.12 18.61
N VAL A 103 -9.72 0.40 19.14
CA VAL A 103 -9.95 0.71 20.55
C VAL A 103 -11.02 -0.21 21.11
N LEU A 104 -10.73 -0.77 22.28
CA LEU A 104 -11.65 -1.58 23.07
C LEU A 104 -12.34 -0.64 24.07
N ILE A 105 -13.66 -0.59 24.04
CA ILE A 105 -14.46 0.28 24.91
C ILE A 105 -15.12 -0.59 25.97
N PHE A 106 -14.82 -0.29 27.23
CA PHE A 106 -15.35 -0.95 28.41
C PHE A 106 -16.39 -0.09 29.10
N GLU A 107 -17.39 -0.73 29.70
CA GLU A 107 -18.37 -0.09 30.57
C GLU A 107 -18.61 -1.03 31.76
N ASN A 108 -18.50 -0.52 32.99
CA ASN A 108 -18.62 -1.32 34.22
C ASN A 108 -17.73 -2.58 34.20
N ASP A 109 -16.46 -2.42 33.84
CA ASP A 109 -15.48 -3.51 33.69
C ASP A 109 -15.81 -4.57 32.61
N THR A 110 -16.85 -4.37 31.81
CA THR A 110 -17.25 -5.31 30.74
C THR A 110 -16.98 -4.74 29.36
N LEU A 111 -16.50 -5.59 28.43
CA LEU A 111 -16.26 -5.16 27.05
C LEU A 111 -17.61 -4.87 26.36
N LYS A 112 -17.83 -3.61 26.00
CA LYS A 112 -19.08 -3.14 25.40
C LYS A 112 -18.99 -3.08 23.89
N ALA A 113 -17.88 -2.55 23.37
CA ALA A 113 -17.72 -2.31 21.94
C ALA A 113 -16.25 -2.33 21.52
N VAL A 114 -16.03 -2.57 20.23
CA VAL A 114 -14.75 -2.40 19.56
C VAL A 114 -14.96 -1.39 18.43
N ALA A 115 -14.11 -0.37 18.36
CA ALA A 115 -14.17 0.66 17.32
C ALA A 115 -12.78 0.90 16.73
N GLU A 116 -12.72 1.48 15.53
CA GLU A 116 -11.47 1.88 14.89
C GLU A 116 -11.04 3.28 15.38
N TYR A 117 -9.73 3.52 15.50
CA TYR A 117 -9.19 4.85 15.77
C TYR A 117 -9.58 5.78 14.61
N ARG A 118 -10.21 6.91 14.94
CA ARG A 118 -10.67 7.90 13.96
C ARG A 118 -9.70 9.05 13.82
#